data_AF-A0A0B9G040-F1
#
_entry.id   AF-A0A0B9G040-F1
#
_cell.length_a   1.000
_cell.length_b   1.000
_cell.length_c   1.000
_cell.angle_alpha   90.00
_cell.angle_beta   90.00
_cell.angle_gamma   90.00
#
_symmetry.space_group_name_H-M   'P 1'
#
loop_
_entity.id
_entity.type
_entity.pdbx_description
1 polymer ?
#
loop_
_entity_poly.entity_id
_entity_poly.type
_entity_poly.pdbx_seq_one_letter_code
_entity_poly.pdbx_strand_id
1 'polypeptide(L)'
;MKSSRNKKVAIISAILFFIGLALFNLSGLGIVPIFIVVISFFTSLIHGWLYLSGQKETDVFTAYQNGAKTKAKALHSGLQDGKKNK
;
A
#
# COMPACT_ATOMS: atom_id res chain seq x y z
N MET A 1 1.98 21.61 9.29
CA MET A 1 2.42 20.32 8.71
C MET A 1 1.57 19.99 7.49
N LYS A 2 2.16 19.92 6.29
CA LYS A 2 1.45 19.48 5.07
C LYS A 2 1.07 18.00 5.26
N SER A 3 -0.23 17.71 5.34
CA SER A 3 -0.72 16.35 5.65
C SER A 3 -0.63 15.48 4.40
N SER A 4 0.15 14.41 4.48
CA SER A 4 0.47 13.55 3.33
C SER A 4 -0.70 12.70 2.88
N ARG A 5 -0.97 12.62 1.57
CA ARG A 5 -2.08 11.84 1.00
C ARG A 5 -2.09 10.40 1.51
N ASN A 6 -0.96 9.71 1.49
CA ASN A 6 -0.89 8.30 1.89
C ASN A 6 -1.15 8.11 3.39
N LYS A 7 -0.75 9.07 4.24
CA LYS A 7 -1.13 9.07 5.67
C LYS A 7 -2.65 9.22 5.86
N LYS A 8 -3.27 10.15 5.13
CA LYS A 8 -4.73 10.37 5.23
C LYS A 8 -5.49 9.11 4.82
N VAL A 9 -5.13 8.53 3.68
CA VAL A 9 -5.78 7.31 3.17
C VAL A 9 -5.57 6.14 4.13
N ALA A 10 -4.37 5.98 4.69
CA ALA A 10 -4.12 4.92 5.68
C ALA A 10 -4.99 5.05 6.95
N ILE A 11 -5.17 6.28 7.44
CA ILE A 11 -6.03 6.55 8.61
C ILE A 11 -7.51 6.32 8.29
N ILE A 12 -8.00 6.87 7.17
CA ILE A 12 -9.41 6.73 6.77
C ILE A 12 -9.76 5.26 6.56
N SER A 13 -8.90 4.51 5.88
CA SER A 13 -9.09 3.07 5.67
C SER A 13 -9.01 2.27 6.98
N ALA A 14 -8.15 2.64 7.93
CA ALA A 14 -8.15 2.03 9.26
C ALA A 14 -9.48 2.26 10.00
N ILE A 15 -10.05 3.47 9.92
CA ILE A 15 -11.36 3.77 10.51
C ILE A 15 -12.46 2.91 9.85
N LEU A 16 -12.47 2.83 8.52
CA LEU A 16 -13.43 1.99 7.78
C LEU A 16 -13.30 0.51 8.11
N PHE A 17 -12.09 0.03 8.40
CA PHE A 17 -11.87 -1.34 8.87
C PHE A 17 -12.60 -1.61 10.19
N PHE A 18 -12.46 -0.73 11.19
CA PHE A 18 -13.17 -0.89 12.46
C PHE A 18 -14.69 -0.76 12.31
N ILE A 19 -15.15 0.14 11.43
CA ILE A 19 -16.58 0.23 11.10
C ILE A 19 -17.05 -1.08 10.46
N GLY A 20 -16.30 -1.63 9.51
CA GLY A 20 -16.60 -2.91 8.88
C GLY A 20 -16.70 -4.05 9.91
N LEU A 21 -15.78 -4.11 10.88
CA LEU A 21 -15.83 -5.07 11.98
C LEU A 21 -17.06 -4.87 12.88
N ALA A 22 -17.47 -3.63 13.15
CA ALA A 22 -18.69 -3.38 13.91
C ALA A 22 -19.93 -3.88 13.15
N LEU A 23 -19.97 -3.67 11.83
CA LEU A 23 -21.06 -4.11 10.96
C LEU A 23 -21.21 -5.64 10.88
N PHE A 24 -20.15 -6.42 11.18
CA PHE A 24 -20.27 -7.89 11.24
C PHE A 24 -21.31 -8.39 12.25
N ASN A 25 -21.61 -7.61 13.28
CA ASN A 25 -22.57 -7.98 14.32
C ASN A 25 -24.02 -7.66 13.93
N LEU A 26 -24.25 -6.99 12.80
CA LEU A 26 -25.60 -6.68 12.32
C LEU A 26 -26.14 -7.83 11.47
N SER A 27 -27.20 -8.47 11.96
CA SER A 27 -27.93 -9.49 11.23
C SER A 27 -28.54 -8.87 9.95
N GLY A 28 -28.32 -9.52 8.79
CA GLY A 28 -28.94 -9.13 7.51
C GLY A 28 -28.00 -8.53 6.47
N LEU A 29 -26.74 -8.20 6.81
CA LEU A 29 -25.77 -7.66 5.84
C LEU A 29 -25.04 -8.75 5.03
N GLY A 30 -25.17 -10.01 5.42
CA GLY A 30 -24.57 -11.15 4.72
C GLY A 30 -23.06 -11.02 4.57
N ILE A 31 -22.56 -11.21 3.35
CA ILE A 31 -21.12 -11.18 3.03
C ILE A 31 -20.54 -9.75 2.92
N VAL A 32 -21.37 -8.71 2.83
CA VAL A 32 -20.93 -7.34 2.54
C VAL A 32 -19.90 -6.80 3.54
N PRO A 33 -20.05 -6.98 4.87
CA PRO A 33 -19.07 -6.50 5.85
C PRO A 33 -17.67 -7.13 5.66
N ILE A 34 -17.61 -8.38 5.17
CA ILE A 34 -16.33 -9.05 4.87
C ILE A 34 -15.56 -8.29 3.80
N PHE A 35 -16.22 -7.91 2.70
CA PHE A 35 -15.56 -7.15 1.62
C PHE A 35 -15.06 -5.79 2.11
N ILE A 36 -15.85 -5.08 2.91
CA ILE A 36 -15.47 -3.79 3.49
C ILE A 36 -14.21 -3.95 4.35
N VAL A 37 -14.18 -4.95 5.22
CA VAL A 37 -13.06 -5.22 6.11
C VAL A 37 -11.80 -5.57 5.31
N VAL A 38 -11.90 -6.49 4.35
CA VAL A 38 -10.76 -6.93 3.54
C VAL A 38 -10.17 -5.77 2.74
N ILE A 39 -11.00 -5.03 2.00
CA ILE A 39 -10.54 -3.91 1.16
C ILE A 39 -9.93 -2.80 2.02
N SER A 40 -10.57 -2.46 3.14
CA SER A 40 -10.10 -1.40 4.04
C SER A 40 -8.78 -1.76 4.71
N PHE A 41 -8.64 -3.02 5.15
CA PHE A 41 -7.40 -3.53 5.75
C PHE A 41 -6.21 -3.42 4.79
N PHE A 42 -6.33 -3.98 3.58
CA PHE A 42 -5.25 -3.93 2.60
C PHE A 42 -4.95 -2.52 2.12
N THR A 43 -5.96 -1.66 1.98
CA THR A 43 -5.77 -0.25 1.64
C THR A 43 -4.94 0.46 2.71
N SER A 44 -5.21 0.20 3.99
CA SER A 44 -4.48 0.78 5.11
C SER A 44 -3.03 0.30 5.14
N LEU A 45 -2.79 -1.00 4.95
CA LEU A 45 -1.45 -1.56 4.88
C LEU A 45 -0.62 -0.95 3.75
N ILE A 46 -1.17 -0.88 2.53
CA ILE A 46 -0.46 -0.36 1.35
C ILE A 46 -0.09 1.11 1.55
N HIS A 47 -1.06 1.96 1.91
CA HIS A 47 -0.81 3.39 2.08
C HIS A 47 0.02 3.69 3.32
N GLY A 48 -0.12 2.90 4.38
CA GLY A 48 0.74 2.95 5.56
C GLY A 48 2.19 2.63 5.23
N TRP A 49 2.43 1.55 4.48
CA TRP A 49 3.77 1.18 4.02
C TRP A 49 4.37 2.26 3.13
N LEU A 50 3.62 2.80 2.17
CA LEU A 50 4.10 3.90 1.31
C LEU A 50 4.46 5.15 2.12
N TYR A 51 3.66 5.48 3.14
CA TYR A 51 3.99 6.59 4.03
C TYR A 51 5.29 6.34 4.80
N LEU A 52 5.47 5.15 5.37
CA LEU A 52 6.68 4.75 6.11
C LEU A 52 7.91 4.67 5.21
N SER A 53 7.75 4.29 3.94
CA SER A 53 8.83 4.26 2.94
C SER A 53 9.16 5.63 2.36
N GLY A 54 8.63 6.72 2.92
CA GLY A 54 8.87 8.09 2.47
C GLY A 54 8.10 8.53 1.22
N GLN A 55 7.30 7.64 0.62
CA GLN A 55 6.45 7.93 -0.53
C GLN A 55 5.17 8.62 -0.05
N LYS A 56 5.26 9.88 0.37
CA LYS A 56 4.17 10.58 1.08
C LYS A 56 2.97 10.96 0.20
N GLU A 57 3.23 11.35 -1.04
CA GLU A 57 2.20 11.80 -2.00
C GLU A 57 2.06 10.87 -3.21
N THR A 58 3.04 9.98 -3.44
CA THR A 58 3.12 9.12 -4.62
C THR A 58 1.98 8.12 -4.66
N ASP A 59 1.47 7.85 -5.86
CA ASP A 59 0.43 6.86 -6.09
C ASP A 59 0.90 5.42 -6.03
N VAL A 60 0.00 4.51 -5.67
CA VAL A 60 0.32 3.08 -5.49
C VAL A 60 0.88 2.51 -6.79
N PHE A 61 0.29 2.83 -7.94
CA PHE A 61 0.79 2.36 -9.24
C PHE A 61 2.15 2.95 -9.59
N THR A 62 2.34 4.25 -9.33
CA THR A 62 3.62 4.92 -9.57
C THR A 62 4.72 4.37 -8.66
N ALA A 63 4.42 4.14 -7.38
CA ALA A 63 5.34 3.54 -6.42
C ALA A 63 5.71 2.11 -6.82
N TYR A 64 4.75 1.32 -7.29
CA TYR A 64 4.99 -0.01 -7.82
C TYR A 64 5.93 0.00 -9.03
N GLN A 65 5.65 0.86 -10.02
CA GLN A 65 6.49 1.00 -11.21
C GLN A 65 7.91 1.46 -10.87
N ASN A 66 8.04 2.40 -9.94
CA ASN A 66 9.34 2.88 -9.47
C ASN A 66 10.13 1.75 -8.78
N GLY A 67 9.47 0.94 -7.95
CA GLY A 67 10.09 -0.23 -7.34
C GLY A 67 10.58 -1.24 -8.38
N ALA A 68 9.76 -1.53 -9.40
CA ALA A 68 10.14 -2.44 -10.49
C ALA A 68 11.34 -1.89 -11.29
N LYS A 69 11.34 -0.60 -11.62
CA LYS A 69 12.47 0.07 -12.31
C LYS A 69 13.76 0.03 -11.48
N THR A 70 13.68 0.28 -10.18
CA THR A 70 14.85 0.20 -9.29
C THR A 70 15.41 -1.21 -9.24
N LYS A 71 14.56 -2.24 -9.14
CA LYS A 71 15.00 -3.65 -9.17
C LYS A 71 15.68 -4.00 -10.50
N ALA A 72 15.08 -3.59 -11.63
CA ALA A 72 15.67 -3.82 -12.95
C ALA A 72 17.02 -3.11 -13.12
N LYS A 73 17.13 -1.86 -12.65
CA LYS A 73 18.39 -1.09 -12.68
C LYS A 73 19.47 -1.77 -11.84
N ALA A 74 19.15 -2.19 -10.62
CA ALA A 74 20.08 -2.89 -9.74
C ALA A 74 20.58 -4.21 -10.36
N LEU A 75 19.68 -4.99 -10.96
CA LEU A 75 20.03 -6.22 -11.65
C LEU A 75 20.94 -5.96 -12.86
N HIS A 76 20.61 -4.94 -13.67
CA HIS A 76 21.41 -4.57 -14.84
C HIS A 76 22.80 -4.04 -14.45
N SER A 77 22.91 -3.28 -13.37
CA SER A 77 24.20 -2.84 -12.83
C SER A 77 25.03 -4.03 -12.33
N GLY A 78 24.44 -4.94 -11.54
CA GLY A 78 25.15 -6.14 -11.04
C GLY A 78 25.62 -7.07 -12.17
N LEU A 79 24.83 -7.23 -13.23
CA LEU A 79 25.23 -8.01 -14.41
C LEU A 79 26.39 -7.36 -15.19
N GLN A 80 26.40 -6.03 -15.32
CA GLN A 80 27.50 -5.32 -15.98
C GLN A 80 28.81 -5.38 -15.18
N ASP A 81 28.74 -5.23 -13.85
CA ASP A 81 29.92 -5.32 -12.99
C ASP A 81 30.52 -6.73 -13.01
N GLY A 82 29.69 -7.77 -13.04
CA GLY A 82 30.13 -9.15 -13.23
C GLY A 82 30.76 -9.42 -14.60
N LYS A 83 30.39 -8.66 -15.64
CA LYS A 83 30.99 -8.75 -16.98
C LYS A 83 32.30 -7.98 -17.11
N LYS A 84 32.50 -6.92 -16.32
CA LYS A 84 33.76 -6.14 -16.30
C LYS A 84 34.87 -6.79 -15.48
N ASN A 85 34.53 -7.66 -14.54
CA ASN A 85 35.47 -8.38 -13.67
C ASN A 85 35.82 -9.79 -14.19
N LYS A 86 35.51 -10.09 -15.46
CA LYS A 86 35.89 -11.30 -16.19
C LYS A 86 36.72 -10.92 -17.40
#